data_AF-A0A5C9B7W4-F1
#
_entry.id   AF-A0A5C9B7W4-F1
#
_cell.length_a   1.000
_cell.length_b   1.000
_cell.length_c   1.000
_cell.angle_alpha   90.00
_cell.angle_beta   90.00
_cell.angle_gamma   90.00
#
_symmetry.space_group_name_H-M   'P 1'
#
loop_
_entity.id
_entity.type
_entity.pdbx_description
1 polymer ?
#
loop_
_entity_poly.entity_id
_entity_poly.type
_entity_poly.pdbx_seq_one_letter_code
_entity_poly.pdbx_strand_id
1 'polypeptide(L)'
;MSVLGKVIGPKSKYDRSLPYTYEARIRIFEGGEEYSSYFADTICGLVEHLHKNKIGPGDVQIVEIYQDKETLVDAKLFTTPDCQWLFKPELCRSFEEYYKGHIREDSCSFDDRDCKGVGPG
;
A
#
# COMPACT_ATOMS: atom_id res chain seq x y z
N MET A 1 38.39 -13.85 0.93
CA MET A 1 37.37 -13.93 1.99
C MET A 1 36.13 -13.24 1.48
N SER A 2 35.06 -14.01 1.25
CA SER A 2 33.86 -13.53 0.55
C SER A 2 32.97 -12.72 1.50
N VAL A 3 32.71 -11.45 1.16
CA VAL A 3 31.74 -10.61 1.87
C VAL A 3 30.40 -10.79 1.18
N LEU A 4 29.74 -11.93 1.42
CA LEU A 4 28.36 -12.15 0.97
C LEU A 4 27.43 -11.33 1.87
N GLY A 5 27.22 -10.08 1.48
CA GLY A 5 26.24 -9.20 2.09
C GLY A 5 24.83 -9.79 1.97
N LYS A 6 24.33 -10.37 3.06
CA LYS A 6 22.88 -10.54 3.24
C LYS A 6 22.30 -9.25 3.79
N VAL A 7 22.19 -8.24 2.92
CA VAL A 7 21.18 -7.18 3.06
C VAL A 7 19.98 -7.65 2.25
N ILE A 8 19.39 -8.75 2.70
CA ILE A 8 18.15 -9.28 2.14
C ILE A 8 17.09 -8.59 2.99
N GLY A 9 16.30 -7.67 2.40
CA GLY A 9 15.33 -6.82 3.10
C GLY A 9 14.22 -7.59 3.84
N PRO A 10 13.07 -6.97 4.17
CA PRO A 10 11.93 -7.66 4.76
C PRO A 10 11.66 -9.00 4.08
N LYS A 11 11.46 -10.07 4.85
CA LYS A 11 11.18 -11.42 4.34
C LYS A 11 9.94 -11.40 3.44
N SER A 12 8.93 -10.62 3.84
CA SER A 12 7.69 -10.43 3.08
C SER A 12 7.87 -9.81 1.69
N LYS A 13 9.01 -9.14 1.41
CA LYS A 13 9.32 -8.64 0.05
C LYS A 13 9.75 -9.76 -0.90
N TYR A 14 10.14 -10.92 -0.37
CA TYR A 14 10.51 -12.10 -1.17
C TYR A 14 9.35 -13.07 -1.35
N ASP A 15 8.24 -12.84 -0.66
CA ASP A 15 7.02 -13.63 -0.82
C ASP A 15 6.27 -13.23 -2.09
N ARG A 16 6.15 -14.18 -3.00
CA ARG A 16 5.43 -14.06 -4.27
C ARG A 16 3.92 -14.31 -4.09
N SER A 17 3.34 -13.80 -3.03
CA SER A 17 1.88 -13.64 -2.89
C SER A 17 1.54 -12.24 -2.40
N LEU A 18 2.55 -11.46 -2.03
CA LEU A 18 2.41 -10.14 -1.45
C LEU A 18 2.97 -9.08 -2.40
N PRO A 19 2.31 -7.92 -2.53
CA PRO A 19 2.83 -6.85 -3.36
C PRO A 19 4.16 -6.33 -2.83
N TYR A 20 5.01 -5.82 -3.71
CA TYR A 20 6.29 -5.23 -3.33
C TYR A 20 6.11 -3.81 -2.79
N THR A 21 5.21 -3.05 -3.40
CA THR A 21 4.85 -1.69 -3.01
C THR A 21 3.41 -1.38 -3.40
N TYR A 22 2.83 -0.39 -2.75
CA TYR A 22 1.63 0.29 -3.19
C TYR A 22 2.01 1.66 -3.73
N GLU A 23 1.27 2.12 -4.73
CA GLU A 23 1.34 3.46 -5.27
C GLU A 23 -0.05 4.10 -5.23
N ALA A 24 -0.14 5.32 -4.73
CA ALA A 24 -1.30 6.18 -4.85
C ALA A 24 -1.02 7.23 -5.93
N ARG A 25 -1.92 7.30 -6.92
CA ARG A 25 -1.89 8.27 -8.03
C ARG A 25 -2.97 9.31 -7.80
N ILE A 26 -2.56 10.57 -7.70
CA ILE A 26 -3.46 11.72 -7.56
C ILE A 26 -3.35 12.58 -8.81
N ARG A 27 -4.47 12.79 -9.50
CA ARG A 27 -4.48 13.61 -10.71
C ARG A 27 -4.16 15.06 -10.37
N ILE A 28 -3.25 15.67 -11.13
CA ILE A 28 -2.82 17.05 -10.91
C ILE A 28 -3.81 18.04 -11.55
N PHE A 29 -4.39 17.69 -12.70
CA PHE A 29 -5.34 18.53 -13.43
C PHE A 29 -6.54 17.72 -13.96
N GLU A 30 -7.71 18.34 -14.03
CA GLU A 30 -8.87 17.75 -14.71
C GLU A 30 -8.59 17.58 -16.20
N GLY A 31 -8.66 16.34 -16.69
CA GLY A 31 -8.45 16.00 -18.11
C GLY A 31 -7.00 15.73 -18.53
N GLY A 32 -6.03 15.82 -17.62
CA GLY A 32 -4.62 15.46 -17.86
C GLY A 32 -4.29 14.01 -17.50
N GLU A 33 -3.26 13.44 -18.11
CA GLU A 33 -2.68 12.13 -17.75
C GLU A 33 -1.63 12.21 -16.64
N GLU A 34 -1.24 13.42 -16.23
CA GLU A 34 -0.25 13.63 -15.18
C GLU A 34 -0.82 13.40 -13.79
N TYR A 35 -0.10 12.61 -13.00
CA TYR A 35 -0.41 12.32 -11.61
C TYR A 35 0.81 12.54 -10.71
N SER A 36 0.53 12.93 -9.47
CA SER A 36 1.49 12.84 -8.37
C SER A 36 1.43 11.45 -7.76
N SER A 37 2.58 10.81 -7.59
CA SER A 37 2.70 9.47 -7.02
C SER A 37 3.18 9.49 -5.58
N TYR A 38 2.54 8.70 -4.74
CA TYR A 38 2.96 8.41 -3.38
C TYR A 38 3.13 6.91 -3.21
N PHE A 39 4.15 6.47 -2.50
CA PHE A 39 4.51 5.06 -2.40
C PHE A 39 4.63 4.64 -0.94
N ALA A 40 4.25 3.40 -0.63
CA ALA A 40 4.63 2.76 0.62
C ALA A 40 4.71 1.24 0.43
N ASP A 41 5.50 0.56 1.26
CA ASP A 41 5.62 -0.90 1.21
C ASP A 41 4.48 -1.63 1.95
N THR A 42 3.51 -0.90 2.52
CA THR A 42 2.26 -1.44 3.08
C THR A 42 1.08 -0.53 2.75
N ILE A 43 -0.12 -1.11 2.57
CA ILE A 43 -1.33 -0.32 2.28
C ILE A 43 -1.69 0.61 3.44
N CYS A 44 -1.55 0.13 4.68
CA CYS A 44 -1.79 0.93 5.88
C CYS A 44 -0.80 2.08 6.02
N GLY A 45 0.47 1.86 5.69
CA GLY A 45 1.48 2.93 5.65
C GLY A 45 1.17 3.98 4.59
N LEU A 46 0.71 3.56 3.40
CA LEU A 46 0.29 4.46 2.34
C LEU A 46 -0.91 5.32 2.77
N VAL A 47 -1.99 4.69 3.25
CA VAL A 47 -3.21 5.40 3.67
C VAL A 47 -2.94 6.37 4.81
N GLU A 48 -2.16 5.98 5.82
CA GLU A 48 -1.74 6.90 6.88
C GLU A 48 -0.96 8.10 6.35
N HIS A 49 -0.07 7.87 5.38
CA HIS A 49 0.72 8.95 4.78
C HIS A 49 -0.16 9.91 3.98
N LEU A 50 -1.08 9.41 3.16
CA LEU A 50 -2.03 10.23 2.39
C LEU A 50 -2.91 11.07 3.33
N HIS A 51 -3.44 10.45 4.37
CA HIS A 51 -4.25 11.14 5.37
C HIS A 51 -3.46 12.26 6.08
N LYS A 52 -2.22 11.99 6.50
CA LYS A 52 -1.33 13.00 7.11
C LYS A 52 -1.06 14.19 6.17
N ASN A 53 -1.02 13.94 4.87
CA ASN A 53 -0.88 14.97 3.83
C ASN A 53 -2.22 15.59 3.39
N LYS A 54 -3.34 15.28 4.08
CA LYS A 54 -4.69 15.79 3.80
C LYS A 54 -5.23 15.42 2.41
N ILE A 55 -4.79 14.28 1.88
CA ILE A 55 -5.28 13.73 0.63
C ILE A 55 -6.46 12.81 0.94
N GLY A 56 -7.61 13.07 0.31
CA GLY A 56 -8.82 12.28 0.48
C GLY A 56 -8.87 11.07 -0.48
N PRO A 57 -9.65 10.02 -0.16
CA PRO A 57 -9.74 8.83 -1.01
C PRO A 57 -10.44 9.07 -2.35
N GLY A 58 -11.30 10.10 -2.45
CA GLY A 58 -12.01 10.43 -3.69
C GLY A 58 -11.11 10.87 -4.84
N ASP A 59 -9.92 11.37 -4.53
CA ASP A 59 -8.96 11.92 -5.50
C ASP A 59 -7.82 10.93 -5.82
N VAL A 60 -7.87 9.72 -5.27
CA VAL A 60 -6.76 8.76 -5.28
C VAL A 60 -7.15 7.48 -6.02
N GLN A 61 -6.24 7.03 -6.89
CA GLN A 61 -6.22 5.65 -7.37
C GLN A 61 -5.08 4.91 -6.70
N ILE A 62 -5.37 3.81 -6.01
CA ILE A 62 -4.34 2.96 -5.42
C ILE A 62 -4.09 1.77 -6.34
N VAL A 63 -2.83 1.56 -6.69
CA VAL A 63 -2.35 0.36 -7.36
C VAL A 63 -1.42 -0.42 -6.43
N GLU A 64 -1.49 -1.74 -6.52
CA GLU A 64 -0.47 -2.63 -5.98
C GLU A 64 0.50 -3.03 -7.09
N ILE A 65 1.79 -3.04 -6.78
CA ILE A 65 2.84 -3.42 -7.73
C ILE A 65 3.41 -4.77 -7.31
N TYR A 66 3.26 -5.75 -8.18
CA TYR A 66 3.55 -7.14 -7.88
C TYR A 66 4.10 -7.87 -9.12
N GLN A 67 5.30 -8.43 -9.03
CA GLN A 67 5.98 -9.12 -10.16
C GLN A 67 5.93 -8.33 -11.48
N ASP A 68 6.30 -7.05 -11.43
CA ASP A 68 6.28 -6.13 -12.58
C ASP A 68 4.88 -5.92 -13.20
N LYS A 69 3.81 -6.24 -12.46
CA LYS A 69 2.42 -5.97 -12.81
C LYS A 69 1.81 -4.98 -11.84
N GLU A 70 0.96 -4.13 -12.37
CA GLU A 70 0.15 -3.20 -11.59
C GLU A 70 -1.29 -3.69 -11.59
N THR A 71 -1.88 -3.76 -10.39
CA THR A 71 -3.30 -4.09 -10.22
C THR A 71 -3.99 -2.97 -9.47
N LEU A 72 -5.12 -2.48 -9.98
CA LEU A 72 -5.95 -1.52 -9.25
C LEU A 72 -6.57 -2.19 -8.02
N VAL A 73 -6.43 -1.53 -6.88
CA VAL A 73 -7.04 -1.98 -5.62
C VAL A 73 -8.48 -1.48 -5.58
N ASP A 74 -9.44 -2.36 -5.27
CA ASP A 74 -10.84 -1.95 -5.10
C ASP A 74 -10.95 -0.97 -3.92
N ALA A 75 -11.51 0.22 -4.18
CA ALA A 75 -11.70 1.26 -3.18
C ALA A 75 -12.46 0.76 -1.94
N LYS A 76 -13.38 -0.20 -2.10
CA LYS A 76 -14.12 -0.80 -0.97
C LYS A 76 -13.20 -1.47 0.06
N LEU A 77 -11.98 -1.83 -0.31
CA LEU A 77 -11.00 -2.39 0.61
C LEU A 77 -10.35 -1.33 1.50
N PHE A 78 -10.29 -0.07 1.08
CA PHE A 78 -9.60 0.99 1.82
C PHE A 78 -10.47 2.20 2.16
N THR A 79 -11.76 2.18 1.80
CA THR A 79 -12.72 3.22 2.14
C THR A 79 -13.98 2.69 2.81
N THR A 80 -14.56 3.51 3.68
CA THR A 80 -15.92 3.36 4.18
C THR A 80 -16.97 3.67 3.08
N PRO A 81 -18.26 3.32 3.27
CA PRO A 81 -19.33 3.63 2.32
C PRO A 81 -19.53 5.14 2.05
N ASP A 82 -19.17 6.01 2.99
CA ASP A 82 -19.19 7.47 2.88
C ASP A 82 -17.88 8.07 2.32
N CYS A 83 -17.05 7.23 1.68
CA CYS A 83 -15.79 7.63 1.04
C CYS A 83 -14.80 8.28 2.02
N GLN A 84 -14.66 7.71 3.22
CA GLN A 84 -13.61 8.05 4.18
C GLN A 84 -12.55 6.94 4.21
N TRP A 85 -11.32 7.27 4.57
CA TRP A 85 -10.26 6.28 4.75
C TRP A 85 -10.60 5.27 5.85
N LEU A 86 -10.35 3.99 5.59
CA LEU A 86 -10.21 2.99 6.65
C LEU A 86 -8.82 3.11 7.28
N PHE A 87 -8.73 2.86 8.59
CA PHE A 87 -7.46 2.83 9.32
C PHE A 87 -7.30 1.48 10.02
N LYS A 88 -6.13 1.21 10.62
CA LYS A 88 -5.96 0.02 11.45
C LYS A 88 -6.92 0.07 12.66
N PRO A 89 -7.54 -1.06 13.06
CA PRO A 89 -7.38 -2.40 12.46
C PRO A 89 -8.29 -2.68 11.23
N GLU A 90 -9.32 -1.88 10.98
CA GLU A 90 -10.36 -2.13 9.96
C GLU A 90 -9.78 -2.25 8.54
N LEU A 91 -8.83 -1.39 8.18
CA LEU A 91 -8.13 -1.42 6.90
C LEU A 91 -7.33 -2.71 6.71
N CYS A 92 -6.75 -3.28 7.76
CA CYS A 92 -6.03 -4.54 7.61
C CYS A 92 -7.02 -5.70 7.48
N ARG A 93 -8.11 -5.67 8.26
CA ARG A 93 -9.18 -6.68 8.21
C ARG A 93 -9.88 -6.74 6.85
N SER A 94 -10.10 -5.61 6.19
CA SER A 94 -10.71 -5.61 4.85
C SER A 94 -9.85 -6.33 3.80
N PHE A 95 -8.53 -6.39 3.99
CA PHE A 95 -7.59 -7.13 3.13
C PHE A 95 -7.34 -8.58 3.56
N GLU A 96 -7.97 -9.06 4.63
CA GLU A 96 -7.75 -10.42 5.14
C GLU A 96 -8.09 -11.50 4.11
N GLU A 97 -9.25 -11.38 3.45
CA GLU A 97 -9.61 -12.32 2.37
C GLU A 97 -8.79 -12.08 1.09
N TYR A 98 -8.37 -10.84 0.84
CA TYR A 98 -7.56 -10.49 -0.33
C TYR A 98 -6.15 -11.12 -0.25
N TYR A 99 -5.52 -11.11 0.93
CA TYR A 99 -4.26 -11.80 1.20
C TYR A 99 -4.46 -12.95 2.19
N LYS A 100 -5.28 -13.93 1.78
CA LYS A 100 -5.67 -15.06 2.62
C LYS A 100 -4.47 -15.72 3.28
N GLY A 101 -4.47 -15.74 4.61
CA GLY A 101 -3.42 -16.37 5.42
C GLY A 101 -2.23 -15.48 5.76
N HIS A 102 -2.13 -14.29 5.18
CA HIS A 102 -1.06 -13.32 5.47
C HIS A 102 -1.44 -12.26 6.49
N ILE A 103 -2.72 -11.90 6.56
CA ILE A 103 -3.27 -10.98 7.56
C ILE A 103 -4.25 -11.78 8.41
N ARG A 104 -4.14 -11.63 9.72
CA ARG A 104 -5.03 -12.22 10.73
C ARG A 104 -5.19 -11.21 11.87
N GLU A 105 -6.11 -11.50 12.78
CA GLU A 105 -6.36 -10.64 13.94
C GLU A 105 -5.12 -10.41 14.82
N ASP A 106 -4.24 -11.41 14.94
CA ASP A 106 -3.08 -11.40 15.84
C ASP A 106 -1.72 -11.37 15.14
N SER A 107 -1.71 -11.43 13.80
CA SER A 107 -0.48 -11.58 13.02
C SER A 107 -0.60 -11.01 11.62
N CYS A 108 0.47 -10.38 11.14
CA CYS A 108 0.51 -9.80 9.81
C CYS A 108 1.88 -10.06 9.15
N SER A 109 1.85 -10.63 7.95
CA SER A 109 3.06 -10.95 7.18
C SER A 109 3.81 -9.69 6.73
N PHE A 110 3.18 -8.52 6.77
CA PHE A 110 3.79 -7.24 6.42
C PHE A 110 4.44 -6.53 7.61
N ASP A 111 4.41 -7.08 8.82
CA ASP A 111 4.93 -6.43 10.04
C ASP A 111 6.45 -6.24 10.05
N ASP A 112 7.16 -6.90 9.13
CA ASP A 112 8.59 -6.75 8.91
C ASP A 112 8.96 -5.63 7.93
N ARG A 113 7.97 -4.89 7.41
CA ARG A 113 8.13 -3.78 6.46
C ARG A 113 8.19 -2.42 7.15
N ASP A 114 8.70 -1.41 6.43
CA ASP A 114 8.96 -0.10 7.03
C ASP A 114 7.68 0.71 7.31
N CYS A 115 6.59 0.43 6.59
CA CYS A 115 5.28 1.08 6.74
C CYS A 115 5.34 2.61 6.57
N LYS A 116 6.35 3.11 5.85
CA LYS A 116 6.58 4.53 5.61
C LYS A 116 6.12 4.91 4.21
N GLY A 117 5.32 5.97 4.14
CA GLY A 117 4.99 6.62 2.88
C GLY A 117 6.08 7.58 2.41
N VAL A 118 6.26 7.65 1.10
CA VAL A 118 7.11 8.59 0.36
C VAL A 118 6.24 9.28 -0.67
N GLY A 119 6.40 10.59 -0.84
CA GLY A 119 5.64 11.39 -1.82
C GLY A 119 6.51 11.98 -2.91
N PRO A 120 5.94 12.79 -3.82
CA PRO A 120 6.71 13.53 -4.81
C PRO A 120 7.72 14.46 -4.11
N GLY A 121 8.95 14.47 -4.62
CA GLY A 121 10.07 15.28 -4.13
C GLY A 121 10.11 16.68 -4.73
#